data_AF-A0A350DEU6-F1
#
_entry.id   AF-A0A350DEU6-F1
#
_cell.length_a   1.000
_cell.length_b   1.000
_cell.length_c   1.000
_cell.angle_alpha   90.00
_cell.angle_beta   90.00
_cell.angle_gamma   90.00
#
_symmetry.space_group_name_H-M   'P 1'
#
loop_
_entity.id
_entity.type
_entity.pdbx_description
1 polymer ?
#
loop_
_entity_poly.entity_id
_entity_poly.type
_entity_poly.pdbx_seq_one_letter_code
_entity_poly.pdbx_strand_id
1 'polypeptide(L)' 'MEYGLLVMGAPYTSAAPHSALRFAKAVISRGHQVAGVFFYQEGIHNASSLMTPPQDELNMRDAWIA' A
#
# COMPACT_ATOMS: atom_id res chain seq x y z
N MET A 1 15.95 6.49 -9.72
CA MET A 1 15.94 5.02 -9.62
C MET A 1 14.52 4.53 -9.84
N GLU A 2 14.37 3.28 -10.24
CA GLU A 2 13.09 2.63 -10.45
C GLU A 2 12.89 1.55 -9.37
N TYR A 3 11.71 1.53 -8.76
CA TYR A 3 11.38 0.64 -7.65
C TYR A 3 10.19 -0.27 -8.00
N GLY A 4 10.29 -1.54 -7.61
CA GLY A 4 9.14 -2.44 -7.48
C GLY A 4 8.89 -2.74 -6.00
N LEU A 5 7.62 -2.71 -5.58
CA LEU A 5 7.24 -3.01 -4.20
C LEU A 5 6.55 -4.38 -4.14
N LEU A 6 6.99 -5.23 -3.22
CA LEU A 6 6.29 -6.46 -2.84
C LEU A 6 5.66 -6.26 -1.46
N VAL A 7 4.33 -6.31 -1.39
CA VAL A 7 3.58 -6.12 -0.14
C VAL A 7 2.90 -7.44 0.21
N MET A 8 3.32 -8.04 1.33
CA MET A 8 2.84 -9.36 1.77
C MET A 8 1.86 -9.34 2.95
N GLY A 9 1.74 -8.20 3.63
CA GLY A 9 0.89 -8.09 4.83
C GLY A 9 -0.51 -7.58 4.51
N ALA A 10 -1.51 -8.10 5.21
CA ALA A 10 -2.88 -7.60 5.16
C ALA A 10 -3.00 -6.20 5.81
N PRO A 11 -3.96 -5.38 5.36
CA PRO A 11 -4.27 -4.12 6.01
C PRO A 11 -4.78 -4.37 7.44
N TYR A 12 -4.50 -3.44 8.36
CA TYR A 12 -4.94 -3.43 9.77
C TYR A 12 -4.38 -4.54 10.68
N THR A 13 -3.85 -5.64 10.13
CA THR A 13 -3.20 -6.72 10.89
C THR A 13 -1.67 -6.67 10.82
N SER A 14 -1.13 -5.95 9.82
CA SER A 14 0.30 -5.76 9.62
C SER A 14 0.64 -4.29 9.39
N ALA A 15 1.83 -3.88 9.84
CA ALA A 15 2.39 -2.58 9.52
C ALA A 15 2.91 -2.49 8.06
N ALA A 16 3.02 -3.63 7.35
CA ALA A 16 3.63 -3.69 6.03
C ALA A 16 2.94 -2.78 4.99
N PRO A 17 1.60 -2.74 4.84
CA PRO A 17 0.94 -1.84 3.90
C PRO A 17 1.19 -0.36 4.17
N HIS A 18 1.12 0.05 5.43
CA HIS A 18 1.40 1.44 5.84
C HIS A 18 2.84 1.85 5.54
N SER A 19 3.80 0.98 5.81
CA SER A 19 5.20 1.25 5.51
C SER A 19 5.46 1.28 4.00
N ALA A 20 4.88 0.36 3.23
CA ALA A 20 4.97 0.33 1.77
C ALA A 20 4.39 1.60 1.14
N LEU A 21 3.21 2.03 1.57
CA LEU A 21 2.56 3.24 1.05
C LEU A 21 3.40 4.50 1.34
N ARG A 22 3.90 4.63 2.58
CA ARG A 22 4.78 5.76 2.95
C ARG A 22 6.07 5.76 2.14
N PHE A 23 6.67 4.59 1.93
CA PHE A 23 7.87 4.45 1.11
C PHE A 23 7.60 4.85 -0.34
N ALA A 24 6.52 4.34 -0.95
CA ALA A 24 6.12 4.68 -2.32
C ALA A 24 5.98 6.20 -2.51
N LYS A 25 5.25 6.86 -1.60
CA LYS A 25 5.09 8.32 -1.62
C LYS A 25 6.43 9.06 -1.47
N ALA A 26 7.29 8.61 -0.56
CA ALA A 26 8.59 9.24 -0.31
C ALA A 26 9.57 9.09 -1.47
N VAL A 27 9.58 7.95 -2.17
CA VAL A 27 10.46 7.78 -3.35
C VAL A 27 9.96 8.60 -4.54
N ILE A 28 8.64 8.64 -4.75
CA ILE A 28 8.03 9.50 -5.78
C ILE A 28 8.35 10.97 -5.51
N SER A 29 8.20 11.44 -4.26
CA SER A 29 8.51 12.84 -3.91
C SER A 29 9.99 13.21 -4.06
N ARG A 30 10.88 12.22 -4.11
CA ARG A 30 12.33 12.39 -4.37
C ARG A 30 12.69 12.30 -5.86
N GLY A 31 11.71 12.23 -6.76
CA GLY A 31 11.93 12.13 -8.21
C GLY A 31 12.35 10.72 -8.66
N HIS A 32 12.07 9.69 -7.88
CA HIS A 32 12.19 8.30 -8.31
C HIS A 32 10.86 7.77 -8.84
N GLN A 33 10.92 6.63 -9.52
CA GLN A 33 9.73 5.99 -10.09
C GLN A 33 9.38 4.71 -9.35
N VAL A 34 8.09 4.45 -9.21
CA VAL A 34 7.55 3.16 -8.76
C VAL A 34 6.95 2.47 -9.99
N ALA A 35 7.64 1.45 -10.50
CA ALA A 35 7.20 0.70 -11.67
C ALA A 35 5.93 -0.11 -11.40
N GLY A 36 5.74 -0.53 -10.15
CA GLY A 36 4.55 -1.26 -9.74
C GLY A 36 4.57 -1.68 -8.28
N VAL A 37 3.40 -2.03 -7.79
CA VAL A 37 3.18 -2.61 -6.46
C VAL A 37 2.53 -3.98 -6.66
N PHE A 38 3.21 -5.02 -6.19
CA PHE A 38 2.74 -6.40 -6.26
C PHE A 38 2.27 -6.83 -4.86
N PHE A 39 0.97 -7.12 -4.76
CA PHE A 39 0.36 -7.66 -3.54
C PHE A 39 0.36 -9.18 -3.59
N TYR A 40 0.87 -9.83 -2.54
CA TYR A 40 0.98 -11.30 -2.47
C TYR A 40 0.66 -11.82 -1.06
N GLN A 41 0.31 -13.10 -0.90
CA GLN A 41 -0.16 -13.67 0.37
C GLN A 41 -1.29 -12.81 0.98
N GLU A 42 -1.21 -12.47 2.26
CA GLU A 42 -2.18 -11.60 2.95
C GLU A 42 -2.23 -10.19 2.35
N GLY A 43 -1.19 -9.80 1.61
CA GLY A 43 -1.11 -8.54 0.89
C GLY A 43 -2.23 -8.31 -0.11
N ILE A 44 -2.83 -9.38 -0.65
CA ILE A 44 -3.93 -9.25 -1.63
C ILE A 44 -5.13 -8.50 -1.05
N HIS A 45 -5.33 -8.52 0.27
CA HIS A 45 -6.46 -7.85 0.92
C HIS A 45 -6.40 -6.32 0.83
N ASN A 46 -5.24 -5.73 0.51
CA ASN A 46 -5.10 -4.29 0.27
C ASN A 46 -5.89 -3.80 -0.97
N ALA A 47 -6.22 -4.70 -1.90
CA ALA A 47 -6.97 -4.38 -3.12
C ALA A 47 -8.49 -4.60 -2.99
N SER A 48 -8.98 -5.05 -1.83
CA SER A 48 -10.40 -5.41 -1.64
C SER A 48 -11.33 -4.20 -1.77
N SER A 49 -12.23 -4.21 -2.75
CA SER A 49 -13.28 -3.17 -2.93
C SER A 49 -14.34 -3.16 -1.84
N LEU A 50 -14.37 -4.17 -0.97
CA LEU A 50 -15.30 -4.29 0.14
C LEU A 50 -14.71 -3.74 1.46
N MET A 51 -13.52 -3.14 1.40
CA MET A 51 -12.84 -2.60 2.57
C MET A 51 -13.66 -1.47 3.22
N THR A 52 -13.99 -1.67 4.49
CA THR A 52 -14.85 -0.78 5.29
C THR A 52 -14.23 -0.59 6.68
N PRO A 53 -13.09 0.11 6.79
CA PRO A 53 -12.44 0.32 8.09
C PRO A 53 -13.24 1.31 8.94
N PRO A 54 -12.96 1.39 10.26
CA PRO A 54 -13.45 2.48 11.10
C PRO A 54 -13.17 3.87 10.48
N GLN A 55 -14.03 4.85 10.73
CA GLN A 55 -13.96 6.17 10.11
C GLN A 55 -12.69 6.96 10.48
N ASP A 56 -12.10 6.66 11.63
CA ASP A 56 -10.86 7.24 12.14
C ASP A 56 -9.61 6.50 11.66
N GLU A 57 -9.77 5.41 10.91
CA GLU A 57 -8.68 4.65 10.32
C GLU A 57 -8.50 4.95 8.82
N LEU A 58 -7.26 4.79 8.35
CA LEU A 58 -6.93 4.98 6.95
C LEU A 58 -7.50 3.84 6.10
N ASN A 59 -8.37 4.16 5.13
CA ASN A 59 -8.76 3.20 4.11
C ASN A 59 -7.58 2.88 3.18
N MET A 60 -7.00 1.69 3.38
CA MET A 60 -5.81 1.26 2.64
C MET A 60 -6.03 1.18 1.13
N ARG A 61 -7.19 0.68 0.67
CA ARG A 61 -7.47 0.60 -0.76
C ARG A 61 -7.50 1.99 -1.39
N ASP A 62 -8.26 2.90 -0.79
CA ASP A 62 -8.42 4.24 -1.34
C ASP A 62 -7.09 4.99 -1.33
N ALA A 63 -6.26 4.76 -0.30
CA ALA A 63 -4.94 5.35 -0.20
C ALA A 63 -3.94 4.87 -1.27
N TRP A 64 -4.14 3.69 -1.87
CA TRP A 64 -3.37 3.19 -3.02
C TRP A 64 -3.90 3.67 -4.37
N ILE A 65 -5.16 4.06 -4.45
CA ILE A 65 -5.80 4.57 -5.68
C ILE A 65 -5.56 6.07 -5.87
N ALA A 66 -5.44 6.81 -4.76
CA ALA A 66 -5.20 8.25 -4.72
C ALA A 66 -3.76 8.64 -5.10
#